data_AF-A0ABD0NRY4-F1
#
_entry.id   AF-A0ABD0NRY4-F1
#
_cell.length_a   1.000
_cell.length_b   1.000
_cell.length_c   1.000
_cell.angle_alpha   90.00
_cell.angle_beta   90.00
_cell.angle_gamma   90.00
#
_symmetry.space_group_name_H-M   'P 1'
#
loop_
_entity.id
_entity.type
_entity.pdbx_description
1 polymer ?
#
loop_
_entity_poly.entity_id
_entity_poly.type
_entity_poly.pdbx_seq_one_letter_code
_entity_poly.pdbx_strand_id
1 'polypeptide(L)'
;NLKELISQTMVTWAQECKIQDPALVRSMFSLLRRQALRKSYTISAKSVGDAINLLASLGQIRSLLSVRMGEEEGQLMIDGLG
;
A
#
# COMPACT_ATOMS: atom_id res chain seq x y z
N ASN A 1 10.21 -21.77 2.85
CA ASN A 1 10.14 -20.53 2.03
C ASN A 1 8.77 -19.88 2.27
N LEU A 2 8.70 -18.61 2.69
CA LEU A 2 7.43 -17.97 3.11
C LEU A 2 6.38 -17.96 1.98
N LYS A 3 6.83 -17.82 0.73
CA LYS A 3 5.94 -17.82 -0.45
C LYS A 3 5.24 -19.18 -0.66
N GLU A 4 5.98 -20.28 -0.50
CA GLU A 4 5.42 -21.64 -0.64
C GLU A 4 4.41 -21.92 0.46
N LEU A 5 4.71 -21.54 1.71
CA LEU A 5 3.80 -21.73 2.84
C LEU A 5 2.47 -20.99 2.61
N ILE A 6 2.54 -19.71 2.21
CA ILE A 6 1.35 -18.92 1.91
C ILE A 6 0.57 -19.52 0.73
N SER A 7 1.25 -19.97 -0.32
CA SER A 7 0.60 -20.60 -1.48
C SER A 7 -0.12 -21.89 -1.09
N GLN A 8 0.53 -22.76 -0.31
CA GLN A 8 -0.04 -24.02 0.14
C GLN A 8 -1.28 -23.80 1.00
N THR A 9 -1.20 -22.91 2.00
CA THR A 9 -2.34 -22.60 2.88
C THR A 9 -3.51 -22.00 2.12
N MET A 10 -3.28 -21.11 1.15
CA MET A 10 -4.33 -20.52 0.32
C MET A 10 -5.04 -21.56 -0.57
N VAL A 11 -4.28 -22.53 -1.11
CA VAL A 11 -4.84 -23.63 -1.91
C VAL A 11 -5.67 -24.58 -1.04
N THR A 12 -5.17 -24.96 0.13
CA THR A 12 -5.92 -25.79 1.09
C THR A 12 -7.23 -25.13 1.51
N TRP A 13 -7.21 -23.82 1.80
CA TRP A 13 -8.43 -23.08 2.18
C TRP A 13 -9.46 -22.98 1.06
N ALA A 14 -9.01 -22.85 -0.19
CA ALA A 14 -9.89 -22.83 -1.35
C ALA A 14 -10.50 -24.20 -1.68
N GLN A 15 -9.83 -25.30 -1.28
CA GLN A 15 -10.28 -26.67 -1.51
C GLN A 15 -11.21 -27.19 -0.41
N GLU A 16 -10.97 -26.83 0.85
CA GLU A 16 -11.69 -27.39 2.00
C GLU A 16 -12.99 -26.64 2.35
N CYS A 17 -13.16 -25.38 1.91
CA CYS A 17 -14.33 -24.58 2.23
C CYS A 17 -14.78 -23.72 1.04
N LYS A 18 -16.09 -23.71 0.77
CA LYS A 18 -16.69 -22.76 -0.16
C LYS A 18 -16.72 -21.39 0.51
N ILE A 19 -15.66 -20.61 0.34
CA ILE A 19 -15.53 -19.26 0.92
C ILE A 19 -16.66 -18.40 0.31
N GLN A 20 -17.65 -18.07 1.13
CA GLN A 20 -18.82 -17.30 0.69
C GLN A 20 -18.55 -15.79 0.63
N ASP A 21 -17.55 -15.29 1.38
CA ASP A 21 -17.21 -13.87 1.38
C ASP A 21 -16.36 -13.50 0.16
N PRO A 22 -16.91 -12.76 -0.82
CA PRO A 22 -16.17 -12.34 -2.00
C PRO A 22 -15.07 -11.31 -1.68
N ALA A 23 -15.11 -10.60 -0.55
CA ALA A 23 -14.05 -9.68 -0.12
C ALA A 23 -12.81 -10.44 0.36
N LEU A 24 -13.00 -11.53 1.11
CA LEU A 24 -11.92 -12.44 1.52
C LEU A 24 -11.25 -13.09 0.31
N VAL A 25 -12.03 -13.62 -0.63
CA VAL A 25 -11.51 -14.21 -1.88
C VAL A 25 -10.64 -13.20 -2.65
N ARG A 26 -11.14 -11.97 -2.84
CA ARG A 26 -10.36 -10.90 -3.50
C ARG A 26 -9.06 -10.61 -2.78
N SER A 27 -9.07 -10.58 -1.44
CA SER A 27 -7.87 -10.31 -0.64
C SER A 27 -6.85 -11.44 -0.78
N MET A 28 -7.28 -12.70 -0.69
CA MET A 28 -6.43 -13.89 -0.88
C MET A 28 -5.75 -13.90 -2.26
N PHE A 29 -6.52 -13.70 -3.33
CA PHE A 29 -5.96 -13.62 -4.69
C PHE A 29 -5.08 -12.38 -4.90
N SER A 30 -5.40 -11.25 -4.25
CA SER A 30 -4.54 -10.06 -4.31
C SER A 30 -3.20 -10.28 -3.61
N LEU A 31 -3.19 -11.05 -2.51
CA LEU A 31 -1.97 -11.42 -1.79
C LEU A 31 -1.12 -12.38 -2.62
N LEU A 32 -1.73 -13.37 -3.28
CA LEU A 32 -1.05 -14.26 -4.22
C LEU A 32 -0.43 -13.49 -5.41
N ARG A 33 -1.13 -12.45 -5.90
CA ARG A 33 -0.71 -11.67 -7.09
C ARG A 33 0.29 -10.55 -6.78
N ARG A 34 0.30 -9.99 -5.58
CA ARG A 34 1.18 -8.88 -5.19
C ARG A 34 2.58 -9.40 -4.88
N GLN A 35 3.40 -9.56 -5.91
CA GLN A 35 4.84 -9.47 -5.72
C GLN A 35 5.16 -8.00 -5.41
N ALA A 36 5.60 -7.72 -4.17
CA ALA A 36 5.97 -6.39 -3.65
C ALA A 36 7.01 -5.62 -4.49
N LEU A 37 7.57 -6.27 -5.52
CA LEU A 37 8.55 -5.74 -6.45
C LEU A 37 8.02 -4.57 -7.30
N ARG A 38 6.74 -4.56 -7.68
CA ARG A 38 6.21 -3.54 -8.62
C ARG A 38 6.19 -2.12 -8.07
N LYS A 39 6.27 -1.94 -6.76
CA LYS A 39 6.31 -0.62 -6.10
C LYS A 39 7.64 -0.38 -5.37
N SER A 40 8.61 -1.26 -5.55
CA SER A 40 9.93 -1.14 -4.93
C SER A 40 10.84 -0.33 -5.86
N TYR A 41 11.54 0.64 -5.31
CA TYR A 41 12.56 1.42 -6.01
C TYR A 41 13.84 1.43 -5.17
N THR A 42 15.00 1.36 -5.81
CA THR A 42 16.30 1.41 -5.12
C THR A 42 16.81 2.84 -5.16
N ILE A 43 17.11 3.41 -4.00
CA ILE A 43 17.69 4.75 -3.86
C ILE A 43 19.16 4.66 -3.47
N SER A 44 19.93 5.67 -3.84
CA SER A 44 21.30 5.82 -3.33
C SER A 44 21.28 6.12 -1.83
N ALA A 45 22.29 5.64 -1.09
CA ALA A 45 22.44 5.94 0.34
C ALA A 45 22.51 7.45 0.64
N LYS A 46 22.99 8.25 -0.33
CA LYS A 46 23.05 9.72 -0.21
C LYS A 46 21.67 10.39 -0.27
N SER A 47 20.68 9.73 -0.86
CA SER A 47 19.33 10.28 -1.11
C SER A 47 18.30 9.84 -0.05
N VAL A 48 18.74 9.19 1.03
CA VAL A 48 17.85 8.68 2.08
C VAL A 48 17.13 9.82 2.80
N GLY A 49 17.83 10.91 3.12
CA GLY A 49 17.23 12.08 3.79
C GLY A 49 16.12 12.72 2.95
N ASP A 50 16.41 12.97 1.66
CA ASP A 50 15.44 13.54 0.72
C ASP A 50 14.24 12.60 0.50
N ALA A 51 14.49 11.29 0.42
CA ALA A 51 13.42 10.30 0.28
C ALA A 51 12.51 10.24 1.51
N ILE A 52 13.05 10.44 2.72
CA ILE A 52 12.27 10.53 3.96
C ILE A 52 11.38 11.77 3.94
N ASN A 53 11.93 12.94 3.58
CA ASN A 53 11.15 14.18 3.47
C ASN A 53 10.04 14.05 2.43
N LEU A 54 10.36 13.50 1.25
CA LEU A 54 9.38 13.25 0.19
C LEU A 54 8.25 12.30 0.66
N LEU A 55 8.59 11.25 1.41
CA LEU A 55 7.59 10.31 1.95
C LEU A 55 6.68 10.99 2.99
N ALA A 56 7.23 11.88 3.81
CA ALA A 56 6.46 12.66 4.78
C ALA A 56 5.48 13.62 4.09
N SER A 57 5.94 14.42 3.14
CA SER A 57 5.10 15.32 2.31
C SER A 57 4.00 14.55 1.57
N LEU A 58 4.34 13.38 0.99
CA LEU A 58 3.35 12.54 0.32
C LEU A 58 2.29 11.98 1.29
N GLY A 59 2.68 11.71 2.54
CA GLY A 59 1.75 11.35 3.62
C GLY A 59 0.77 12.47 3.94
N GLN A 60 1.26 13.70 4.07
CA GLN A 60 0.44 14.89 4.34
C GLN A 60 -0.57 15.15 3.22
N ILE A 61 -0.13 15.09 1.97
CA ILE A 61 -1.02 15.26 0.81
C ILE A 61 -2.11 14.16 0.82
N ARG A 62 -1.74 12.90 1.09
CA ARG A 62 -2.72 11.79 1.13
C ARG A 62 -3.73 11.91 2.27
N SER A 63 -3.36 12.46 3.43
CA SER A 63 -4.32 12.67 4.52
C SER A 63 -5.39 13.70 4.15
N LEU A 64 -5.04 14.71 3.36
CA LEU A 64 -5.96 15.78 2.94
C LEU A 64 -6.93 15.32 1.83
N LEU A 65 -6.52 14.37 0.97
CA LEU A 65 -7.37 13.82 -0.08
C LEU A 65 -8.54 12.95 0.43
N SER A 66 -8.54 12.56 1.71
CA SER A 66 -9.63 11.77 2.32
C SER A 66 -10.75 12.64 2.88
N VAL A 67 -10.56 13.96 2.94
CA VAL A 67 -11.52 14.93 3.45
C VAL A 67 -12.08 15.77 2.29
N ARG A 68 -13.33 16.25 2.39
CA ARG A 68 -13.86 17.18 1.38
C ARG A 68 -13.12 18.51 1.54
N MET A 69 -12.20 18.78 0.62
CA MET A 69 -11.38 20.00 0.54
C MET A 69 -12.11 21.27 0.98
N GLY A 70 -11.77 21.75 2.18
CA GLY A 70 -12.01 23.13 2.63
C GLY A 70 -10.83 24.06 2.30
N GLU A 71 -11.01 25.37 2.49
CA GLU A 71 -9.99 26.41 2.25
C GLU A 71 -8.70 26.17 3.09
N GLU A 72 -8.87 25.75 4.35
CA GLU A 72 -7.76 25.41 5.25
C GLU A 72 -6.99 24.16 4.81
N GLU A 73 -7.68 23.16 4.26
CA GLU A 73 -7.06 21.93 3.74
C GLU A 73 -6.26 22.18 2.46
N GLY A 74 -6.69 23.15 1.65
CA GLY A 74 -5.96 23.61 0.47
C GLY A 74 -4.62 24.25 0.84
N GLN A 75 -4.58 25.10 1.88
CA GLN A 75 -3.34 25.74 2.31
C GLN A 75 -2.34 24.73 2.88
N LEU A 76 -2.79 23.78 3.71
CA LEU A 76 -1.94 22.70 4.24
C LEU A 76 -1.35 21.81 3.13
N MET A 77 -2.06 21.64 2.01
CA MET A 77 -1.54 20.91 0.85
C MET A 77 -0.44 21.69 0.13
N ILE A 78 -0.57 23.02 0.01
CA ILE A 78 0.46 23.88 -0.59
C ILE A 78 1.72 23.88 0.28
N ASP A 79 1.55 24.00 1.60
CA ASP A 79 2.67 24.02 2.54
C ASP A 79 3.41 22.66 2.59
N GLY A 80 2.70 21.55 2.37
CA GLY A 80 3.31 20.22 2.24
C GLY A 80 4.05 19.96 0.92
N LEU A 81 3.92 20.84 -0.08
CA LEU A 81 4.66 20.78 -1.35
C LEU A 81 5.97 21.58 -1.33
N GLY A 82 6.23 22.33 -0.25
CA GLY A 82 7.41 23.19 -0.05
C GLY A 82 8.59 22.51 0.62
#